data_AF-A0A023CWG6-F1
#
_entry.id   AF-A0A023CWG6-F1
#
_cell.length_a   1.000
_cell.length_b   1.000
_cell.length_c   1.000
_cell.angle_alpha   90.00
_cell.angle_beta   90.00
_cell.angle_gamma   90.00
#
_symmetry.space_group_name_H-M   'P 1'
#
loop_
_entity.id
_entity.type
_entity.pdbx_description
1 polymer ?
#
loop_
_entity_poly.entity_id
_entity_poly.type
_entity_poly.pdbx_seq_one_letter_code
_entity_poly.pdbx_strand_id
1 'polypeptide(L)'
;MSKEKIINKLLKYFYGIDGVLDEYKKSQLNKFGNIGFIILCWYLLISSFIALILYAQNLQTAFNFLIIGNMVIFFAAMLLSSLFLRQKKLTIVDADKTDYPKMKKKYAIKSIILGVYFGVAMLFLDALDNLVTGNGNFLTALTSLSNIGLTAVEGLSFGFIMYLLFRSRLKK
;
A
#
# COMPACT_ATOMS: atom_id res chain seq x y z
N MET A 1 -10.43 20.43 25.14
CA MET A 1 -9.83 19.84 23.92
C MET A 1 -10.95 19.25 23.06
N SER A 2 -11.16 19.77 21.86
CA SER A 2 -12.18 19.26 20.92
C SER A 2 -11.87 17.80 20.59
N LYS A 3 -12.85 16.91 20.78
CA LYS A 3 -12.77 15.48 20.49
C LYS A 3 -12.49 15.32 18.99
N GLU A 4 -11.28 14.91 18.63
CA GLU A 4 -10.93 14.68 17.24
C GLU A 4 -11.87 13.63 16.64
N LYS A 5 -12.53 13.95 15.52
CA LYS A 5 -13.42 13.01 14.82
C LYS A 5 -12.63 11.76 14.43
N ILE A 6 -13.20 10.57 14.66
CA ILE A 6 -12.59 9.27 14.33
C ILE A 6 -12.09 9.24 12.88
N ILE A 7 -12.85 9.83 11.95
CA ILE A 7 -12.50 9.96 10.53
C ILE A 7 -11.16 10.70 10.35
N ASN A 8 -10.90 11.77 11.09
CA ASN A 8 -9.65 12.51 10.97
C ASN A 8 -8.45 11.66 11.44
N LYS A 9 -8.65 10.86 12.51
CA LYS A 9 -7.62 9.94 13.00
C LYS A 9 -7.31 8.86 11.96
N LEU A 10 -8.35 8.31 11.31
CA LEU A 10 -8.19 7.32 10.24
C LEU A 10 -7.48 7.92 9.02
N LEU A 11 -7.86 9.12 8.58
CA LEU A 11 -7.19 9.81 7.47
C LEU A 11 -5.72 10.09 7.76
N LYS A 12 -5.39 10.59 8.97
CA LYS A 12 -3.99 10.82 9.37
C LYS A 12 -3.19 9.53 9.36
N TYR A 13 -3.75 8.43 9.87
CA TYR A 13 -3.10 7.14 9.88
C TYR A 13 -2.87 6.61 8.45
N PHE A 14 -3.90 6.63 7.61
CA PHE A 14 -3.85 6.13 6.23
C PHE A 14 -2.84 6.91 5.37
N TYR A 15 -2.88 8.24 5.41
CA TYR A 15 -1.98 9.09 4.63
C TYR A 15 -0.62 9.33 5.31
N GLY A 16 -0.46 8.87 6.55
CA GLY A 16 0.75 9.10 7.35
C GLY A 16 1.06 10.58 7.55
N ILE A 17 0.04 11.38 7.88
CA ILE A 17 0.17 12.81 8.19
C ILE A 17 0.45 12.95 9.69
N ASP A 18 1.65 13.45 10.00
CA ASP A 18 2.03 13.80 11.36
C ASP A 18 1.48 15.20 11.72
N GLY A 19 0.94 15.36 12.93
CA GLY A 19 0.42 16.65 13.44
C GLY A 19 -1.10 16.88 13.25
N VAL A 20 -1.50 18.17 13.24
CA VAL A 20 -2.90 18.58 13.10
C VAL A 20 -3.34 18.49 11.64
N LEU A 21 -4.51 17.89 11.42
CA LEU A 21 -5.18 17.89 10.12
C LEU A 21 -6.01 19.18 9.98
N ASP A 22 -5.35 20.24 9.52
CA ASP A 22 -6.00 21.53 9.25
C ASP A 22 -7.00 21.46 8.06
N GLU A 23 -7.79 22.52 7.89
CA GLU A 23 -8.80 22.60 6.83
C GLU A 23 -8.19 22.55 5.43
N TYR A 24 -7.00 23.10 5.23
CA TYR A 24 -6.30 23.07 3.95
C TYR A 24 -5.91 21.65 3.56
N LYS A 25 -5.24 20.91 4.45
CA LYS A 25 -4.85 19.49 4.27
C LYS A 25 -6.09 18.65 4.02
N LYS A 26 -7.15 18.86 4.80
CA LYS A 26 -8.42 18.14 4.63
C LYS A 26 -9.05 18.41 3.25
N SER A 27 -9.05 19.66 2.80
CA SER A 27 -9.56 20.03 1.47
C SER A 27 -8.76 19.38 0.34
N GLN A 28 -7.43 19.35 0.44
CA GLN A 28 -6.57 18.67 -0.54
C GLN A 28 -6.82 17.16 -0.58
N LEU A 29 -6.93 16.51 0.59
CA LEU A 29 -7.23 15.08 0.68
C LEU A 29 -8.60 14.75 0.09
N ASN A 30 -9.62 15.57 0.35
CA ASN A 30 -10.96 15.36 -0.21
C ASN A 30 -10.96 15.49 -1.74
N LYS A 31 -10.25 16.48 -2.30
CA LYS A 31 -10.11 16.63 -3.76
C LYS A 31 -9.41 15.42 -4.37
N PHE A 32 -8.30 14.97 -3.78
CA PHE A 32 -7.58 13.78 -4.23
C PHE A 32 -8.45 12.53 -4.13
N GLY A 33 -9.13 12.34 -3.00
CA GLY A 33 -10.04 11.22 -2.76
C GLY A 33 -11.17 11.16 -3.79
N ASN A 34 -11.77 12.30 -4.15
CA ASN A 34 -12.83 12.35 -5.16
C ASN A 34 -12.32 11.99 -6.56
N ILE A 35 -11.13 12.46 -6.94
CA ILE A 35 -10.51 12.07 -8.22
C ILE A 35 -10.21 10.56 -8.22
N GLY A 36 -9.64 10.05 -7.13
CA GLY A 36 -9.38 8.63 -6.96
C GLY A 36 -10.66 7.79 -7.03
N PHE A 37 -11.74 8.26 -6.41
CA PHE A 37 -13.06 7.62 -6.48
C PHE A 37 -13.58 7.54 -7.91
N ILE A 38 -13.51 8.64 -8.68
CA ILE A 38 -13.96 8.65 -10.08
C ILE A 38 -13.15 7.64 -10.92
N ILE A 39 -11.83 7.62 -10.77
CA ILE A 39 -10.95 6.68 -11.49
C ILE A 39 -11.28 5.23 -11.11
N LEU A 40 -11.43 4.94 -9.82
CA LEU A 40 -11.74 3.60 -9.32
C LEU A 40 -13.13 3.13 -9.77
N CYS A 41 -14.13 4.02 -9.80
CA CYS A 41 -15.46 3.70 -10.32
C CYS A 41 -15.41 3.26 -11.79
N TRP A 42 -14.71 4.01 -12.64
CA TRP A 42 -14.54 3.64 -14.04
C TRP A 42 -13.71 2.37 -14.21
N TYR A 43 -12.65 2.21 -13.42
CA TYR A 43 -11.86 0.98 -13.41
C TYR A 43 -12.72 -0.24 -13.07
N LEU A 44 -13.53 -0.19 -12.00
CA LEU A 44 -14.38 -1.31 -11.59
C LEU A 44 -15.38 -1.68 -12.68
N LEU A 45 -16.01 -0.69 -13.31
CA LEU A 45 -16.94 -0.91 -14.41
C LEU A 45 -16.23 -1.60 -15.59
N ILE A 46 -15.15 -1.00 -16.10
CA ILE A 46 -14.45 -1.45 -17.30
C ILE A 46 -13.79 -2.82 -17.06
N SER A 47 -13.10 -3.00 -15.93
CA SER A 47 -12.46 -4.27 -15.58
C SER A 47 -13.46 -5.41 -15.45
N SER A 48 -14.67 -5.15 -14.93
CA SER A 48 -15.73 -6.15 -14.85
C SER A 48 -16.23 -6.57 -16.24
N PHE A 49 -16.41 -5.62 -17.17
CA PHE A 49 -16.77 -5.94 -18.56
C PHE A 49 -15.68 -6.73 -19.28
N ILE A 50 -14.41 -6.34 -19.10
CA ILE A 50 -13.28 -7.08 -19.68
C ILE A 50 -13.22 -8.49 -19.10
N ALA A 51 -13.39 -8.66 -17.78
CA ALA A 51 -13.41 -9.97 -17.15
C ALA A 51 -14.56 -10.84 -17.67
N LEU A 52 -15.74 -10.29 -17.94
CA LEU A 52 -16.85 -11.02 -18.55
C LEU A 52 -16.49 -11.53 -19.96
N ILE A 53 -15.81 -10.71 -20.77
CA ILE A 53 -15.34 -11.11 -22.11
C ILE A 53 -14.29 -12.23 -21.99
N LEU A 54 -13.34 -12.09 -21.06
CA LEU A 54 -12.32 -13.11 -20.82
C LEU A 54 -12.92 -14.42 -20.28
N TYR A 55 -13.96 -14.33 -19.46
CA TYR A 55 -14.65 -15.50 -18.90
C TYR A 55 -15.24 -16.37 -20.02
N ALA A 56 -15.76 -15.76 -21.09
CA ALA A 56 -16.27 -16.48 -22.25
C ALA A 56 -15.18 -17.30 -22.98
N GLN A 57 -13.90 -16.93 -22.83
CA GLN A 57 -12.77 -17.66 -23.40
C GLN A 57 -12.21 -18.69 -22.43
N ASN A 58 -11.86 -18.25 -21.22
CA ASN A 58 -11.26 -19.07 -20.19
C ASN A 58 -11.44 -18.44 -18.79
N LEU A 59 -12.07 -19.19 -17.89
CA LEU A 59 -12.31 -18.80 -16.49
C LEU A 59 -11.01 -18.39 -15.77
N GLN A 60 -9.94 -19.16 -15.92
CA GLN A 60 -8.66 -18.90 -15.26
C GLN A 60 -8.05 -17.59 -15.72
N THR A 61 -8.14 -17.28 -17.02
CA THR A 61 -7.63 -16.02 -17.57
C THR A 61 -8.38 -14.81 -17.01
N ALA A 62 -9.71 -14.90 -16.90
CA ALA A 62 -10.53 -13.84 -16.31
C ALA A 62 -10.20 -13.64 -14.82
N PHE A 63 -10.02 -14.72 -14.08
CA PHE A 63 -9.64 -14.68 -12.66
C PHE A 63 -8.26 -14.03 -12.48
N ASN A 64 -7.24 -14.51 -13.20
CA ASN A 64 -5.90 -13.96 -13.14
C ASN A 64 -5.87 -12.48 -13.52
N PHE A 65 -6.62 -12.08 -14.56
CA PHE A 65 -6.74 -10.68 -14.96
C PHE A 65 -7.28 -9.80 -13.82
N LEU A 66 -8.34 -10.22 -13.13
CA LEU A 66 -8.92 -9.47 -12.04
C LEU A 66 -7.97 -9.37 -10.84
N ILE A 67 -7.34 -10.48 -10.43
CA ILE A 67 -6.42 -10.50 -9.29
C ILE A 67 -5.22 -9.59 -9.56
N ILE A 68 -4.51 -9.81 -10.68
CA ILE A 68 -3.33 -9.03 -11.05
C ILE A 68 -3.71 -7.56 -11.27
N GLY A 69 -4.80 -7.29 -11.98
CA GLY A 69 -5.29 -5.94 -12.23
C GLY A 69 -5.60 -5.17 -10.94
N ASN A 70 -6.28 -5.82 -9.99
CA ASN A 70 -6.60 -5.23 -8.69
C ASN A 70 -5.34 -4.96 -7.87
N MET A 71 -4.35 -5.87 -7.88
CA MET A 71 -3.07 -5.63 -7.22
C MET A 71 -2.33 -4.44 -7.83
N VAL A 72 -2.27 -4.35 -9.16
CA VAL A 72 -1.62 -3.23 -9.87
C VAL A 72 -2.29 -1.90 -9.51
N ILE A 73 -3.62 -1.83 -9.56
CA ILE A 73 -4.39 -0.62 -9.18
C ILE A 73 -4.15 -0.26 -7.71
N PHE A 74 -4.11 -1.23 -6.81
CA PHE A 74 -3.83 -1.01 -5.39
C PHE A 74 -2.44 -0.39 -5.17
N PHE A 75 -1.39 -0.97 -5.76
CA PHE A 75 -0.04 -0.43 -5.65
C PHE A 75 0.08 0.95 -6.33
N ALA A 76 -0.53 1.13 -7.50
CA ALA A 76 -0.56 2.42 -8.18
C ALA A 76 -1.25 3.50 -7.32
N ALA A 77 -2.38 3.20 -6.67
CA ALA A 77 -3.06 4.12 -5.78
C ALA A 77 -2.20 4.51 -4.55
N MET A 78 -1.48 3.55 -3.97
CA MET A 78 -0.54 3.81 -2.86
C MET A 78 0.65 4.68 -3.28
N LEU A 79 1.20 4.46 -4.47
CA LEU A 79 2.28 5.27 -5.02
C LEU A 79 1.80 6.69 -5.36
N LEU A 80 0.69 6.82 -6.08
CA LEU A 80 0.13 8.11 -6.48
C LEU A 80 -0.29 8.95 -5.26
N SER A 81 -0.89 8.34 -4.24
CA SER A 81 -1.21 9.05 -2.99
C SER A 81 0.06 9.54 -2.29
N SER A 82 1.11 8.72 -2.21
CA SER A 82 2.40 9.12 -1.65
C SER A 82 3.05 10.28 -2.42
N LEU A 83 3.01 10.24 -3.75
CA LEU A 83 3.52 11.30 -4.61
C LEU A 83 2.72 12.60 -4.46
N PHE A 84 1.39 12.51 -4.45
CA PHE A 84 0.50 13.67 -4.25
C PHE A 84 0.77 14.36 -2.91
N LEU A 85 0.84 13.58 -1.82
CA LEU A 85 1.15 14.10 -0.48
C LEU A 85 2.51 14.83 -0.46
N ARG A 86 3.51 14.28 -1.17
CA ARG A 86 4.84 14.88 -1.27
C ARG A 86 4.81 16.19 -2.06
N GLN A 87 4.17 16.22 -3.22
CA GLN A 87 4.06 17.42 -4.05
C GLN A 87 3.38 18.56 -3.29
N LYS A 88 2.34 18.24 -2.52
CA LYS A 88 1.61 19.20 -1.69
C LYS A 88 2.25 19.44 -0.32
N LYS A 89 3.40 18.84 -0.04
CA LYS A 89 4.16 18.99 1.21
C LYS A 89 3.34 18.66 2.48
N LEU A 90 2.32 17.80 2.37
CA LEU A 90 1.34 17.55 3.43
C LEU A 90 1.88 16.64 4.55
N THR A 91 2.97 15.93 4.28
CA THR A 91 3.61 14.94 5.18
C THR A 91 5.04 15.32 5.56
N ILE A 92 5.46 16.55 5.28
CA ILE A 92 6.80 17.02 5.66
C ILE A 92 6.83 17.20 7.18
N VAL A 93 7.87 16.66 7.79
CA VAL A 93 8.18 16.86 9.20
C VAL A 93 9.47 17.65 9.29
N ASP A 94 9.38 18.87 9.79
CA ASP A 94 10.55 19.67 10.15
C ASP A 94 11.11 19.08 11.45
N ALA A 95 12.19 18.31 11.33
CA ALA A 95 12.88 17.72 12.47
C ALA A 95 14.03 18.64 12.84
N ASP A 96 14.04 19.17 14.07
CA ASP A 96 15.19 19.89 14.60
C ASP A 96 16.46 19.03 14.48
N LYS A 97 17.61 19.69 14.30
CA LYS A 97 18.90 19.04 14.05
C LYS A 97 19.26 17.97 15.11
N THR A 98 18.81 18.16 16.34
CA THR A 98 18.99 17.25 17.49
C THR A 98 18.10 16.00 17.43
N ASP A 99 16.91 16.09 16.85
CA ASP A 99 15.94 14.99 16.78
C ASP A 99 15.96 14.24 15.44
N TYR A 100 16.58 14.81 14.41
CA TYR A 100 16.82 14.15 13.13
C TYR A 100 17.37 12.71 13.23
N PRO A 101 18.44 12.41 14.01
CA PRO A 101 18.95 11.04 14.11
C PRO A 101 17.95 10.07 14.76
N LYS A 102 17.17 10.52 15.75
CA LYS A 102 16.13 9.71 16.39
C LYS A 102 15.00 9.39 15.42
N MET A 103 14.54 10.38 14.66
CA MET A 103 13.49 10.23 13.65
C MET A 103 13.92 9.31 12.50
N LYS A 104 15.17 9.43 12.04
CA LYS A 104 15.75 8.54 11.04
C LYS A 104 15.76 7.08 11.52
N LYS A 105 16.18 6.81 12.76
CA LYS A 105 16.16 5.47 13.36
C LYS A 105 14.73 4.93 13.47
N LYS A 106 13.79 5.76 13.94
CA LYS A 106 12.36 5.41 14.03
C LYS A 106 11.79 4.99 12.67
N TYR A 107 12.08 5.75 11.61
CA TYR A 107 11.62 5.40 10.26
C TYR A 107 12.30 4.16 9.70
N ALA A 108 13.59 3.93 9.97
CA ALA A 108 14.25 2.69 9.59
C ALA A 108 13.57 1.46 10.23
N ILE A 109 13.32 1.51 11.55
CA ILE A 109 12.63 0.43 12.27
C ILE A 109 11.21 0.23 11.71
N LYS A 110 10.47 1.33 11.49
CA LYS A 110 9.11 1.26 10.92
C LYS A 110 9.11 0.60 9.55
N SER A 111 10.08 0.93 8.68
CA SER A 111 10.21 0.33 7.35
C SER A 111 10.54 -1.16 7.40
N ILE A 112 11.39 -1.58 8.33
CA ILE A 112 11.70 -3.02 8.54
C ILE A 112 10.44 -3.76 8.96
N ILE A 113 9.70 -3.25 9.94
CA ILE A 113 8.44 -3.85 10.41
C ILE A 113 7.43 -3.98 9.25
N LEU A 114 7.29 -2.93 8.44
CA LEU A 114 6.40 -2.96 7.26
C LEU A 114 6.86 -3.96 6.20
N GLY A 115 8.16 -4.09 5.97
CA GLY A 115 8.72 -5.09 5.05
C GLY A 115 8.47 -6.52 5.51
N VAL A 116 8.68 -6.80 6.81
CA VAL A 116 8.38 -8.11 7.41
C VAL A 116 6.89 -8.42 7.33
N TYR A 117 6.03 -7.46 7.71
CA TYR A 117 4.58 -7.62 7.63
C TYR A 117 4.12 -7.91 6.20
N PHE A 118 4.67 -7.19 5.22
CA PHE A 118 4.36 -7.38 3.81
C PHE A 118 4.80 -8.76 3.31
N GLY A 119 6.04 -9.19 3.60
CA GLY A 119 6.52 -10.51 3.20
C GLY A 119 5.70 -11.65 3.79
N VAL A 120 5.32 -11.57 5.08
CA VAL A 120 4.42 -12.55 5.70
C VAL A 120 3.05 -12.55 5.03
N ALA A 121 2.48 -11.38 4.75
CA ALA A 121 1.20 -11.29 4.05
C ALA A 121 1.27 -11.92 2.64
N MET A 122 2.35 -11.68 1.89
CA MET A 122 2.57 -12.28 0.57
C MET A 122 2.70 -13.81 0.65
N LEU A 123 3.38 -14.34 1.67
CA LEU A 123 3.47 -15.79 1.89
C LEU A 123 2.10 -16.42 2.16
N PHE A 124 1.23 -15.74 2.92
CA PHE A 124 -0.16 -16.18 3.10
C PHE A 124 -0.97 -16.09 1.81
N LEU A 125 -0.79 -15.04 1.00
CA LEU A 125 -1.48 -14.89 -0.28
C LEU A 125 -1.07 -15.97 -1.28
N ASP A 126 0.22 -16.29 -1.37
CA ASP A 126 0.74 -17.36 -2.21
C ASP A 126 0.23 -18.74 -1.77
N ALA A 127 0.14 -18.97 -0.46
CA ALA A 127 -0.48 -20.18 0.07
C ALA A 127 -1.97 -20.29 -0.25
N LEU A 128 -2.71 -19.17 -0.20
CA LEU A 128 -4.11 -19.12 -0.62
C LEU A 128 -4.27 -19.32 -2.12
N ASP A 129 -3.38 -18.76 -2.95
CA ASP A 129 -3.39 -18.97 -4.39
C ASP A 129 -3.23 -20.45 -4.74
N ASN A 130 -2.25 -21.13 -4.13
CA ASN A 130 -2.05 -22.57 -4.32
C ASN A 130 -3.29 -23.40 -3.94
N LEU A 131 -3.97 -23.02 -2.85
CA LEU A 131 -5.19 -23.68 -2.41
C LEU A 131 -6.36 -23.47 -3.39
N VAL A 132 -6.54 -22.25 -3.90
CA VAL A 132 -7.67 -21.89 -4.77
C VAL A 132 -7.48 -22.41 -6.20
N THR A 133 -6.24 -22.40 -6.70
CA THR A 133 -5.91 -22.84 -8.07
C THR A 133 -5.71 -24.35 -8.17
N GLY A 134 -5.61 -25.06 -7.03
CA GLY A 134 -5.30 -26.49 -6.99
C GLY A 134 -3.84 -26.82 -7.32
N ASN A 135 -2.95 -25.81 -7.37
CA ASN A 135 -1.53 -25.98 -7.66
C ASN A 135 -0.74 -26.61 -6.49
N GLY A 136 -1.33 -26.71 -5.29
CA GLY A 136 -0.69 -27.39 -4.17
C GLY A 136 -1.43 -27.24 -2.85
N ASN A 137 -0.85 -27.81 -1.79
CA ASN A 137 -1.40 -27.70 -0.44
C ASN A 137 -0.96 -26.39 0.22
N PHE A 138 -1.90 -25.72 0.91
CA PHE A 138 -1.67 -24.49 1.66
C PHE A 138 -0.45 -24.57 2.61
N LEU A 139 -0.34 -25.65 3.38
CA LEU A 139 0.77 -25.85 4.33
C LEU A 139 2.13 -26.04 3.63
N THR A 140 2.13 -26.67 2.46
CA THR A 140 3.35 -26.88 1.68
C THR A 140 3.86 -25.56 1.12
N ALA A 141 2.97 -24.68 0.66
CA ALA A 141 3.33 -23.34 0.21
C ALA A 141 3.93 -22.47 1.33
N LEU A 142 3.35 -22.53 2.54
CA LEU A 142 3.88 -21.79 3.71
C LEU A 142 5.26 -22.26 4.17
N THR A 143 5.59 -23.55 3.96
CA THR A 143 6.84 -24.16 4.45
C THR A 143 7.89 -24.34 3.36
N SER A 144 7.53 -24.09 2.10
CA SER A 144 8.43 -24.17 0.95
C SER A 144 9.54 -23.14 1.06
N LEU A 145 10.80 -23.61 1.09
CA LEU A 145 12.00 -22.76 1.08
C LEU A 145 12.03 -21.80 -0.12
N SER A 146 11.51 -22.23 -1.27
CA SER A 146 11.39 -21.39 -2.47
C SER A 146 10.47 -20.19 -2.21
N ASN A 147 9.27 -20.45 -1.68
CA ASN A 147 8.24 -19.42 -1.49
C ASN A 147 8.65 -18.47 -0.36
N ILE A 148 9.23 -19.00 0.72
CA ILE A 148 9.83 -18.20 1.80
C ILE A 148 10.95 -17.31 1.24
N GLY A 149 11.83 -17.84 0.40
CA GLY A 149 12.89 -17.07 -0.24
C GLY A 149 12.36 -15.93 -1.12
N LEU A 150 11.38 -16.22 -1.97
CA LEU A 150 10.75 -15.24 -2.85
C LEU A 150 10.06 -14.12 -2.06
N THR A 151 9.20 -14.48 -1.11
CA THR A 151 8.45 -13.53 -0.28
C THR A 151 9.35 -12.73 0.66
N ALA A 152 10.49 -13.28 1.07
CA ALA A 152 11.52 -12.53 1.79
C ALA A 152 12.13 -11.43 0.91
N VAL A 153 12.42 -11.72 -0.37
CA VAL A 153 12.91 -10.71 -1.33
C VAL A 153 11.86 -9.63 -1.57
N GLU A 154 10.59 -9.99 -1.69
CA GLU A 154 9.47 -9.04 -1.81
C GLU A 154 9.36 -8.14 -0.58
N GLY A 155 9.40 -8.73 0.63
CA GLY A 155 9.37 -7.99 1.89
C GLY A 155 10.55 -7.04 2.08
N LEU A 156 11.76 -7.48 1.73
CA LEU A 156 12.97 -6.64 1.75
C LEU A 156 12.86 -5.48 0.76
N SER A 157 12.41 -5.75 -0.46
CA SER A 157 12.22 -4.74 -1.50
C SER A 157 11.19 -3.69 -1.07
N PHE A 158 10.06 -4.13 -0.53
CA PHE A 158 9.02 -3.25 -0.02
C PHE A 158 9.51 -2.41 1.17
N GLY A 159 10.19 -3.03 2.13
CA GLY A 159 10.78 -2.33 3.27
C GLY A 159 11.79 -1.26 2.85
N PHE A 160 12.63 -1.57 1.85
CA PHE A 160 13.58 -0.61 1.28
C PHE A 160 12.89 0.59 0.63
N ILE A 161 11.88 0.35 -0.21
CA ILE A 161 11.07 1.41 -0.83
C ILE A 161 10.42 2.28 0.25
N MET A 162 9.84 1.67 1.29
CA MET A 162 9.23 2.40 2.40
C MET A 162 10.24 3.24 3.17
N TYR A 163 11.46 2.74 3.37
CA TYR A 163 12.54 3.53 3.99
C TYR A 163 12.92 4.75 3.14
N LEU A 164 13.05 4.60 1.82
CA LEU A 164 13.31 5.74 0.93
C LEU A 164 12.18 6.76 0.99
N LEU A 165 10.92 6.31 1.01
CA LEU A 165 9.75 7.17 1.13
C LEU A 165 9.75 7.94 2.45
N PHE A 166 9.93 7.29 3.60
CA PHE A 166 9.97 8.00 4.90
C PHE A 166 11.19 8.92 5.03
N ARG A 167 12.36 8.47 4.56
CA ARG A 167 13.56 9.31 4.53
C ARG A 167 13.36 10.57 3.70
N SER A 168 12.62 10.49 2.58
CA SER A 168 12.31 11.65 1.75
C SER A 168 11.39 12.69 2.41
N ARG A 169 10.69 12.32 3.48
CA ARG A 169 9.83 13.22 4.28
C ARG A 169 10.61 14.02 5.32
N LEU A 170 11.77 13.51 5.75
CA LEU A 170 12.64 14.19 6.70
C LEU A 170 13.44 15.29 5.98
N LYS A 171 13.14 16.54 6.31
CA LYS A 171 14.01 17.67 5.97
C LYS A 171 14.97 17.96 7.11
N LYS A 172 16.19 18.36 6.76
CA LYS A 172 17.17 18.92 7.68
C LYS A 172 16.99 20.42 7.78
#